data_AF-A0AAN0M1E7-F1
#
_entry.id   AF-A0AAN0M1E7-F1
#
_cell.length_a   1.000
_cell.length_b   1.000
_cell.length_c   1.000
_cell.angle_alpha   90.00
_cell.angle_beta   90.00
_cell.angle_gamma   90.00
#
_symmetry.space_group_name_H-M   'P 1'
#
loop_
_entity.id
_entity.type
_entity.pdbx_description
1 polymer ?
#
loop_
_entity_poly.entity_id
_entity_poly.type
_entity_poly.pdbx_seq_one_letter_code
_entity_poly.pdbx_strand_id
1 'polypeptide(L)' 'MLITSGILMNIPQDMYESARIDGAGPVRQFFSITLPYMLSVTTPYLITQFIGNLNNFNLIYLLTGGGPLSLNYYQAG' A
#
# COMPACT_ATOMS: atom_id res chain seq x y z
N MET A 1 7.03 2.42 5.19
CA MET A 1 7.33 3.12 6.46
C MET A 1 7.90 4.51 6.21
N LEU A 2 9.07 4.65 5.57
CA LEU A 2 9.69 5.97 5.36
C LEU A 2 8.84 6.94 4.50
N ILE A 3 8.30 6.45 3.38
CA ILE A 3 7.40 7.24 2.50
C ILE A 3 6.12 7.63 3.27
N THR A 4 5.55 6.70 4.03
CA THR A 4 4.34 6.92 4.83
C THR A 4 4.53 8.03 5.86
N SER A 5 5.66 8.03 6.58
CA SER A 5 5.99 9.07 7.55
C SER A 5 6.17 10.45 6.89
N GLY A 6 6.82 10.52 5.73
CA GLY A 6 6.98 11.77 4.99
C GLY A 6 5.66 12.35 4.48
N ILE A 7 4.73 11.49 4.01
CA ILE A 7 3.41 11.96 3.54
C ILE A 7 2.55 12.44 4.73
N LEU A 8 2.60 11.76 5.88
CA LEU A 8 1.87 12.19 7.07
C LEU A 8 2.32 13.58 7.56
N MET A 9 3.61 13.92 7.42
CA MET A 9 4.12 15.26 7.74
C MET A 9 3.62 16.35 6.78
N ASN A 10 3.14 15.97 5.58
CA ASN A 10 2.59 16.92 4.60
C ASN A 10 1.10 17.20 4.81
N ILE A 11 0.41 16.44 5.66
CA ILE A 11 -1.01 16.71 5.94
C ILE A 11 -1.09 17.99 6.79
N PRO A 12 -1.79 19.04 6.32
CA PRO A 12 -1.96 20.27 7.07
C PRO A 12 -2.61 20.04 8.45
N GLN A 13 -2.05 20.63 9.51
CA GLN A 13 -2.52 20.41 10.89
C GLN A 13 -3.87 21.11 11.19
N ASP A 14 -4.15 22.21 10.50
CA ASP A 14 -5.40 22.96 10.53
C ASP A 14 -6.63 22.09 10.16
N MET A 15 -6.46 21.11 9.26
CA MET A 15 -7.52 20.13 8.96
C MET A 15 -7.89 19.28 10.16
N TYR A 16 -6.91 18.86 10.97
CA TYR A 16 -7.16 18.08 12.18
C TYR A 16 -7.74 18.95 13.30
N GLU A 17 -7.30 20.21 13.42
CA GLU A 17 -7.85 21.17 14.38
C GLU A 17 -9.32 21.48 14.07
N SER A 18 -9.63 21.76 12.80
CA SER A 18 -11.01 22.01 12.34
C SER A 18 -11.90 20.79 12.59
N ALA A 19 -11.41 19.57 12.31
CA ALA A 19 -12.16 18.36 12.57
C ALA A 19 -12.38 18.10 14.07
N ARG A 20 -11.47 18.53 14.95
CA ARG A 20 -11.67 18.49 16.41
C ARG A 20 -12.71 19.49 16.87
N ILE A 21 -12.73 20.70 16.29
CA ILE A 21 -13.77 21.71 16.55
C ILE A 21 -15.16 21.16 16.13
N ASP A 22 -15.22 20.45 15.01
CA ASP A 22 -16.44 19.76 14.53
C ASP A 22 -16.80 18.49 15.32
N GLY A 23 -16.07 18.16 16.39
CA GLY A 23 -16.35 17.00 17.24
C GLY A 23 -16.02 15.64 16.60
N ALA A 24 -15.25 15.60 15.52
CA ALA A 24 -14.82 14.34 14.91
C ALA A 24 -13.81 13.64 15.81
N GLY A 25 -14.13 12.42 16.28
CA GLY A 25 -13.20 11.59 17.04
C GLY A 25 -12.06 11.02 16.19
N PRO A 26 -11.04 10.37 16.81
CA PRO A 26 -9.84 9.89 16.13
C PRO A 26 -10.11 8.94 14.95
N VAL A 27 -11.10 8.06 15.08
CA VAL A 27 -11.50 7.13 14.02
C VAL A 27 -12.06 7.88 12.81
N ARG A 28 -12.92 8.88 13.06
CA ARG A 28 -13.51 9.70 11.99
C ARG A 28 -12.44 10.54 11.30
N GLN A 29 -11.50 11.13 12.07
CA GLN A 29 -10.36 11.84 11.50
C GLN A 29 -9.50 10.94 10.61
N PHE A 30 -9.23 9.70 11.02
CA PHE A 30 -8.47 8.76 10.21
C PHE A 30 -9.17 8.43 8.88
N PHE A 31 -10.44 8.03 8.91
CA PHE A 31 -11.14 7.62 7.69
C PHE A 31 -11.55 8.79 6.79
N SER A 32 -11.77 9.98 7.34
CA SER A 32 -12.23 11.15 6.57
C SER A 32 -11.10 12.08 6.12
N ILE A 33 -9.95 12.07 6.79
CA ILE A 33 -8.83 12.97 6.48
C ILE A 33 -7.60 12.16 6.10
N THR A 34 -7.07 11.38 7.04
CA THR A 34 -5.77 10.72 6.87
C THR A 34 -5.77 9.70 5.75
N LEU A 35 -6.71 8.76 5.75
CA LEU A 35 -6.80 7.68 4.77
C LEU A 35 -7.01 8.19 3.33
N PRO A 36 -8.00 9.05 3.02
CA PRO A 36 -8.22 9.53 1.65
C PRO A 36 -7.06 10.38 1.14
N TYR A 37 -6.44 11.19 2.01
CA TYR A 37 -5.25 11.97 1.65
C TYR A 37 -4.08 11.04 1.30
N MET A 38 -3.81 10.06 2.17
CA MET A 38 -2.73 9.07 1.96
C MET A 38 -2.96 8.27 0.69
N LEU A 39 -4.18 7.80 0.41
CA LEU A 39 -4.50 7.06 -0.81
C LEU A 39 -4.23 7.92 -2.06
N SER A 40 -4.66 9.18 -2.07
CA SER A 40 -4.46 10.07 -3.21
C SER A 40 -2.98 10.26 -3.56
N VAL A 41 -2.13 10.41 -2.54
CA VAL A 41 -0.69 10.60 -2.73
C VAL A 41 0.04 9.29 -3.05
N THR A 42 -0.37 8.16 -2.44
CA THR A 42 0.33 6.87 -2.59
C THR A 42 -0.11 6.04 -3.78
N THR A 43 -1.23 6.33 -4.42
CA THR A 43 -1.76 5.57 -5.57
C THR A 43 -0.73 5.33 -6.70
N PRO A 44 -0.04 6.33 -7.25
CA PRO A 44 0.93 6.09 -8.33
C PRO A 44 2.10 5.20 -7.89
N TYR A 45 2.52 5.35 -6.63
CA TYR A 45 3.56 4.50 -6.05
C TYR A 45 3.09 3.05 -5.91
N LEU A 46 1.86 2.83 -5.45
CA LEU A 46 1.28 1.48 -5.32
C LEU A 46 1.18 0.77 -6.67
N ILE A 47 0.77 1.48 -7.72
CA ILE A 47 0.70 0.92 -9.08
C ILE A 47 2.10 0.52 -9.57
N THR A 48 3.07 1.43 -9.43
CA THR A 48 4.46 1.19 -9.85
C THR A 48 5.05 -0.01 -9.11
N GLN A 49 4.85 -0.07 -7.80
CA GLN A 49 5.33 -1.17 -6.97
C GLN A 49 4.64 -2.49 -7.35
N PHE A 50 3.33 -2.47 -7.59
CA PHE A 50 2.59 -3.65 -8.03
C PHE A 50 3.15 -4.22 -9.34
N ILE A 51 3.32 -3.37 -10.36
CA ILE A 51 3.92 -3.77 -11.65
C ILE A 51 5.36 -4.24 -11.46
N GLY A 52 6.14 -3.53 -10.63
CA GLY A 52 7.53 -3.89 -10.35
C GLY A 52 7.68 -5.27 -9.72
N ASN A 53 6.75 -5.68 -8.86
CA ASN A 53 6.76 -7.02 -8.26
C ASN A 53 6.39 -8.11 -9.27
N LEU A 54 5.44 -7.84 -10.19
CA LEU A 54 5.11 -8.78 -11.26
C LEU A 54 6.30 -9.04 -12.20
N ASN A 55 7.10 -8.01 -12.46
CA ASN A 55 8.28 -8.11 -13.32
C ASN A 55 9.54 -8.60 -12.60
N ASN A 56 9.47 -8.91 -11.30
CA ASN A 56 10.63 -9.32 -10.52
C ASN A 56 10.94 -10.82 -10.68
N PHE A 57 11.39 -11.20 -11.88
CA PHE A 57 11.79 -12.57 -12.20
C PHE A 57 12.89 -13.12 -11.27
N ASN A 58 13.87 -12.28 -10.93
CA ASN A 58 15.00 -12.67 -10.09
C ASN A 58 14.54 -13.19 -8.72
N LEU A 59 13.53 -12.56 -8.12
CA LEU A 59 13.00 -12.99 -6.83
C LEU A 59 12.46 -14.42 -6.90
N ILE A 60 11.61 -14.72 -7.89
CA ILE A 60 11.03 -16.07 -8.06
C ILE A 60 12.12 -17.09 -8.43
N TYR A 61 13.00 -16.75 -9.37
CA TYR A 61 14.04 -17.65 -9.83
C TYR A 61 15.04 -18.03 -8.73
N LEU A 62 15.46 -17.06 -7.92
CA LEU A 62 16.45 -17.31 -6.86
C LEU A 62 15.85 -17.98 -5.63
N LEU A 63 14.58 -17.69 -5.28
CA LEU A 63 13.94 -18.25 -4.08
C LEU A 63 13.24 -19.58 -4.33
N THR A 64 12.57 -19.75 -5.47
CA THR A 64 11.77 -20.95 -5.75
C THR A 64 12.16 -21.67 -7.03
N GLY A 65 13.06 -21.11 -7.85
CA GLY A 65 13.39 -21.66 -9.17
C GLY A 65 12.18 -21.75 -10.11
N GLY A 66 11.07 -21.08 -9.79
CA GLY A 66 9.78 -21.21 -10.50
C GLY A 66 8.79 -22.24 -9.91
N GLY A 67 9.06 -22.80 -8.72
CA GLY A 67 8.14 -23.74 -8.04
C GLY A 67 6.97 -23.05 -7.29
N PRO A 68 5.92 -23.81 -6.89
CA PRO A 68 5.81 -25.27 -6.93
C PRO A 68 5.17 -25.79 -8.23
N LEU A 69 5.81 -26.76 -8.87
CA LEU A 69 5.12 -27.63 -9.84
C LEU A 69 4.07 -28.42 -9.05
N SER A 70 2.78 -28.19 -9.29
CA SER A 70 1.74 -29.04 -8.71
C SER A 70 1.92 -30.46 -9.27
N LEU A 71 2.53 -31.33 -8.46
CA LEU A 71 2.89 -32.71 -8.81
C LEU A 71 1.67 -33.56 -9.27
N ASN A 72 0.44 -33.10 -9.00
CA ASN A 72 -0.79 -33.83 -9.33
C ASN A 72 -1.22 -33.73 -10.80
N TYR A 73 -0.69 -32.79 -11.60
CA TYR A 73 -1.07 -32.66 -13.01
C TYR A 73 0.08 -32.94 -13.98
N TYR A 74 1.31 -33.13 -13.47
CA TYR A 74 2.48 -33.40 -14.30
C TYR A 74 2.56 -34.86 -14.83
N GLN A 75 1.67 -35.75 -14.37
CA GLN A 75 1.59 -37.16 -14.79
C GLN A 75 0.29 -37.51 -15.52
N ALA A 76 -0.55 -36.52 -15.87
CA ALA A 76 -1.85 -36.74 -16.51
C ALA A 76 -1.82 -36.56 -18.05
N GLY A 77 -0.65 -36.66 -18.67
CA GLY A 77 -0.46 -36.59 -20.12
C GLY A 77 0.75 -37.40 -20.55
#